data_AF-Q9GPR9-F1
#
_entry.id   AF-Q9GPR9-F1
#
_cell.length_a   1.000
_cell.length_b   1.000
_cell.length_c   1.000
_cell.angle_alpha   90.00
_cell.angle_beta   90.00
_cell.angle_gamma   90.00
#
_symmetry.space_group_name_H-M   'P 1'
#
loop_
_entity.id
_entity.type
_entity.pdbx_description
1 polymer ?
#
loop_
_entity_poly.entity_id
_entity_poly.type
_entity_poly.pdbx_seq_one_letter_code
_entity_poly.pdbx_strand_id
1 'polypeptide(L)'
;SENNKNNNDNVKPLNEMTKEERTNYSLRRAPDYHGKEESVLNSSRTKCWEARDKYFKCLDDNKEDDSKCKAFYNELNNSCLKSWSEYFIKKRISDKNKEAFLNRKD
;
A
#
# COMPACT_ATOMS: atom_id res chain seq x y z
N SER A 1 30.37 9.91 40.33
CA SER A 1 30.44 8.49 39.96
C SER A 1 29.19 7.80 40.42
N GLU A 2 28.43 7.24 39.49
CA GLU A 2 27.46 6.14 39.63
C GLU A 2 26.88 5.93 38.22
N ASN A 3 27.54 5.15 37.36
CA ASN A 3 27.62 3.68 37.27
C ASN A 3 26.59 3.09 36.29
N ASN A 4 27.14 2.34 35.33
CA ASN A 4 26.54 1.30 34.50
C ASN A 4 25.93 1.68 33.12
N LYS A 5 26.81 2.17 32.24
CA LYS A 5 26.86 1.62 30.86
C LYS A 5 27.35 0.18 30.96
N ASN A 6 26.44 -0.77 31.06
CA ASN A 6 26.67 -2.19 30.77
C ASN A 6 25.32 -2.87 30.61
N ASN A 7 24.79 -2.91 29.39
CA ASN A 7 23.95 -4.02 28.97
C ASN A 7 24.62 -4.61 27.74
N ASN A 8 25.51 -5.57 27.98
CA ASN A 8 25.81 -6.63 27.03
C ASN A 8 24.50 -7.41 26.84
N ASP A 9 23.59 -6.86 26.05
CA ASP A 9 22.40 -7.59 25.65
C ASP A 9 22.85 -8.67 24.68
N ASN A 10 22.68 -9.91 25.11
CA ASN A 10 22.85 -11.13 24.34
C ASN A 10 21.79 -11.18 23.24
N VAL A 11 21.87 -10.25 22.28
CA VAL A 11 20.93 -10.12 21.17
C VAL A 11 21.22 -11.27 20.23
N LYS A 12 20.37 -12.31 20.30
CA LYS A 12 20.39 -13.41 19.35
C LYS A 12 20.42 -12.85 17.92
N PRO A 13 21.24 -13.41 17.03
CA PRO A 13 21.25 -12.99 15.63
C PRO A 13 19.86 -13.24 15.00
N LEU A 14 19.46 -12.38 14.06
CA LEU A 14 18.08 -12.33 13.52
C LEU A 14 17.58 -13.68 12.98
N ASN A 15 18.47 -14.52 12.48
CA ASN A 15 18.20 -15.87 12.00
C ASN A 15 17.80 -16.84 13.12
N GLU A 16 18.25 -16.62 14.36
CA GLU A 16 17.99 -17.48 15.53
C GLU A 16 16.81 -17.00 16.39
N MET A 17 16.26 -15.82 16.09
CA MET A 17 15.12 -15.25 16.81
C MET A 17 13.80 -15.89 16.37
N THR A 18 12.88 -16.07 17.31
CA THR A 18 11.47 -16.37 17.02
C THR A 18 10.78 -15.17 16.36
N LYS A 19 9.61 -15.41 15.76
CA LYS A 19 8.79 -14.34 15.16
C LYS A 19 8.47 -13.23 16.17
N GLU A 20 8.13 -13.61 17.40
CA GLU A 20 7.78 -12.69 18.47
C GLU A 20 8.99 -11.88 18.97
N GLU A 21 10.15 -12.55 19.15
CA GLU A 21 11.40 -11.85 19.50
C GLU A 21 11.79 -10.84 18.41
N ARG A 22 11.63 -11.18 17.11
CA ARG A 22 11.90 -10.24 16.01
C ARG A 22 10.98 -9.03 16.07
N THR A 23 9.68 -9.25 16.28
CA THR A 23 8.71 -8.16 16.42
C THR A 23 9.07 -7.24 17.58
N ASN A 24 9.40 -7.79 18.75
CA ASN A 24 9.80 -7.00 19.93
C ASN A 24 11.11 -6.24 19.70
N TYR A 25 12.09 -6.85 19.01
CA TYR A 25 13.33 -6.17 18.64
C TYR A 25 13.09 -5.00 17.68
N SER A 26 12.26 -5.18 16.65
CA SER A 26 11.88 -4.10 15.74
C SER A 26 11.18 -2.94 16.47
N LEU A 27 10.28 -3.24 17.41
CA LEU A 27 9.59 -2.22 18.21
C LEU A 27 10.54 -1.45 19.14
N ARG A 28 11.53 -2.13 19.75
CA ARG A 28 12.54 -1.47 20.59
C ARG A 28 13.47 -0.56 19.80
N ARG A 29 13.79 -0.93 18.56
CA ARG A 29 14.73 -0.19 17.70
C ARG A 29 14.12 1.06 17.06
N ALA A 30 12.79 1.11 16.94
CA ALA A 30 12.05 2.25 16.43
C ALA A 30 10.90 2.62 17.38
N PRO A 31 11.22 3.11 18.60
CA PRO A 31 10.21 3.39 19.63
C PRO A 31 9.29 4.57 19.26
N ASP A 32 9.73 5.42 18.34
CA ASP A 32 9.01 6.53 17.72
C ASP A 32 8.19 6.09 16.48
N TYR A 33 8.30 4.83 16.06
CA TYR A 33 7.47 4.28 15.00
C TYR A 33 6.04 4.03 15.50
N HIS A 34 5.23 5.08 15.46
CA HIS A 34 3.79 5.02 15.64
C HIS A 34 3.14 4.47 14.35
N GLY A 35 3.45 3.23 13.99
CA GLY A 35 2.83 2.49 12.87
C GLY A 35 1.35 2.14 13.08
N LYS A 36 0.57 3.04 13.68
CA LYS A 36 -0.90 3.00 13.74
C LYS A 36 -1.50 3.79 12.57
N GLU A 37 -0.91 3.69 11.39
CA GLU A 37 -1.66 3.99 10.18
C GLU A 37 -2.55 2.77 9.93
N GLU A 38 -3.82 2.86 10.31
CA GLU A 38 -4.85 1.84 10.03
C GLU A 38 -4.91 1.52 8.51
N SER A 39 -4.43 2.46 7.68
CA SER A 39 -4.19 2.30 6.24
C SER A 39 -3.19 1.20 5.86
N VAL A 40 -2.32 0.73 6.78
CA VAL A 40 -1.31 -0.32 6.55
C VAL A 40 -1.80 -1.72 7.00
N LEU A 41 -2.99 -1.80 7.61
CA LEU A 41 -3.58 -3.07 8.05
C LEU A 41 -4.08 -3.91 6.86
N ASN A 42 -3.97 -5.24 6.90
CA ASN A 42 -4.34 -6.09 5.76
C ASN A 42 -5.82 -5.91 5.32
N SER A 43 -6.72 -5.60 6.26
CA SER A 43 -8.14 -5.34 5.98
C SER A 43 -8.43 -4.02 5.26
N SER A 44 -7.54 -3.01 5.35
CA SER A 44 -7.68 -1.77 4.56
C SER A 44 -7.34 -2.02 3.08
N ARG A 45 -6.43 -2.96 2.79
CA ARG A 45 -6.01 -3.28 1.42
C ARG A 45 -7.12 -3.92 0.60
N THR A 46 -7.92 -4.80 1.19
CA THR A 46 -9.08 -5.41 0.50
C THR A 46 -10.06 -4.34 0.05
N LYS A 47 -10.44 -3.42 0.96
CA LYS A 47 -11.34 -2.29 0.64
C LYS A 47 -10.75 -1.40 -0.46
N CYS A 48 -9.45 -1.11 -0.40
CA CYS A 48 -8.74 -0.36 -1.43
C CYS A 48 -8.83 -1.04 -2.82
N TRP A 49 -8.61 -2.36 -2.89
CA TRP A 49 -8.68 -3.09 -4.15
C TRP A 49 -10.11 -3.17 -4.70
N GLU A 50 -11.11 -3.37 -3.84
CA GLU A 50 -12.52 -3.35 -4.24
C GLU A 50 -12.92 -1.97 -4.80
N ALA A 51 -12.52 -0.88 -4.14
CA ALA A 51 -12.79 0.48 -4.62
C ALA A 51 -12.10 0.75 -5.98
N ARG A 52 -10.87 0.24 -6.18
CA ARG A 52 -10.18 0.29 -7.47
C ARG A 52 -10.97 -0.41 -8.55
N ASP A 53 -11.42 -1.63 -8.29
CA ASP A 53 -12.11 -2.44 -9.29
C ASP A 53 -13.46 -1.82 -9.67
N LYS A 54 -14.18 -1.22 -8.71
CA LYS A 54 -15.40 -0.44 -9.00
C LYS A 54 -15.13 0.77 -9.89
N TYR A 55 -14.09 1.56 -9.58
CA TYR A 55 -13.73 2.72 -10.39
C TYR A 55 -13.34 2.32 -11.82
N PHE A 56 -12.51 1.30 -11.97
CA PHE A 56 -12.08 0.81 -13.28
C PHE A 56 -13.21 0.19 -14.09
N LYS A 57 -14.10 -0.57 -13.45
CA LYS A 57 -15.32 -1.06 -14.09
C LYS A 57 -16.18 0.09 -14.61
N CYS A 58 -16.37 1.14 -13.81
CA CYS A 58 -17.10 2.33 -14.25
C CYS A 58 -16.45 2.96 -15.48
N LEU A 59 -15.12 3.09 -15.51
CA LEU A 59 -14.41 3.62 -16.68
C LEU A 59 -14.60 2.74 -17.91
N ASP A 60 -14.48 1.43 -17.78
CA ASP A 60 -14.70 0.49 -18.88
C ASP A 60 -16.15 0.59 -19.42
N ASP A 61 -17.15 0.68 -18.55
CA ASP A 61 -18.58 0.81 -18.93
C ASP A 61 -18.89 2.16 -19.58
N ASN A 62 -18.14 3.22 -19.23
CA ASN A 62 -18.38 4.60 -19.68
C ASN A 62 -17.35 5.10 -20.71
N LYS A 63 -16.59 4.21 -21.35
CA LYS A 63 -15.58 4.56 -22.38
C LYS A 63 -14.54 5.57 -21.88
N GLU A 64 -14.02 5.34 -20.68
CA GLU A 64 -13.03 6.17 -19.97
C GLU A 64 -13.51 7.60 -19.66
N ASP A 65 -14.83 7.82 -19.55
CA ASP A 65 -15.40 9.10 -19.12
C ASP A 65 -15.30 9.29 -17.60
N ASP A 66 -14.21 9.93 -17.16
CA ASP A 66 -13.93 10.23 -15.76
C ASP A 66 -15.06 11.03 -15.07
N SER A 67 -15.80 11.85 -15.81
CA SER A 67 -16.83 12.71 -15.23
C SER A 67 -17.96 11.89 -14.60
N LYS A 68 -18.30 10.75 -15.21
CA LYS A 68 -19.35 9.83 -14.74
C LYS A 68 -18.88 8.95 -13.59
N CYS A 69 -17.57 8.77 -13.45
CA CYS A 69 -16.97 7.87 -12.47
C CYS A 69 -16.40 8.59 -11.24
N LYS A 70 -16.65 9.90 -11.10
CA LYS A 70 -16.15 10.73 -10.00
C LYS A 70 -16.49 10.19 -8.59
N ALA A 71 -17.67 9.60 -8.42
CA ALA A 71 -18.07 8.99 -7.15
C ALA A 71 -17.13 7.84 -6.74
N PHE A 72 -16.84 6.92 -7.67
CA PHE A 72 -15.94 5.80 -7.43
C PHE A 72 -14.47 6.24 -7.33
N TYR A 73 -14.08 7.30 -8.04
CA TYR A 73 -12.76 7.92 -7.88
C TYR A 73 -12.54 8.45 -6.45
N ASN A 74 -13.56 9.08 -5.87
CA ASN A 74 -13.50 9.54 -4.48
C ASN A 74 -13.46 8.35 -3.50
N GLU A 75 -14.24 7.29 -3.75
CA GLU A 75 -14.20 6.05 -2.95
C GLU A 75 -12.80 5.42 -2.98
N LEU A 76 -12.16 5.37 -4.15
CA LEU A 76 -10.80 4.89 -4.31
C LEU A 76 -9.79 5.70 -3.50
N ASN A 77 -9.85 7.04 -3.58
CA ASN A 77 -8.91 7.90 -2.85
C ASN A 77 -9.12 7.87 -1.33
N ASN A 78 -10.34 7.65 -0.87
CA ASN A 78 -10.64 7.54 0.56
C ASN A 78 -10.30 6.15 1.12
N SER A 79 -10.37 5.10 0.30
CA SER A 79 -10.13 3.72 0.72
C SER A 79 -8.67 3.28 0.56
N CYS A 80 -7.86 4.03 -0.18
CA CYS A 80 -6.47 3.70 -0.48
C CYS A 80 -5.49 4.74 0.06
N LEU A 81 -4.25 4.31 0.28
CA LEU A 81 -3.11 5.21 0.36
C LEU A 81 -2.98 5.99 -0.96
N LYS A 82 -2.66 7.29 -0.87
CA LYS A 82 -2.47 8.17 -2.04
C LYS A 82 -1.47 7.61 -3.05
N SER A 83 -0.36 7.04 -2.57
CA SER A 83 0.65 6.42 -3.45
C SER A 83 0.10 5.22 -4.23
N TRP A 84 -0.84 4.48 -3.65
CA TRP A 84 -1.50 3.35 -4.30
C TRP A 84 -2.50 3.81 -5.36
N SER A 85 -3.37 4.78 -5.04
CA SER A 85 -4.36 5.27 -6.01
C SER A 85 -3.67 5.93 -7.21
N GLU A 86 -2.64 6.74 -6.99
CA GLU A 86 -1.82 7.33 -8.07
C GLU A 86 -1.15 6.28 -8.95
N TYR A 87 -0.57 5.23 -8.34
CA TYR A 87 0.05 4.13 -9.07
C TYR A 87 -0.97 3.41 -9.96
N PHE A 88 -2.14 3.07 -9.42
CA PHE A 88 -3.16 2.34 -10.16
C PHE A 88 -3.65 3.11 -11.39
N ILE A 89 -3.91 4.41 -11.25
CA ILE A 89 -4.36 5.26 -12.35
C ILE A 89 -3.30 5.32 -13.45
N LYS A 90 -2.04 5.61 -13.09
CA LYS A 90 -0.92 5.64 -14.04
C LYS A 90 -0.75 4.31 -14.77
N LYS A 91 -0.86 3.20 -14.03
CA LYS A 91 -0.75 1.86 -14.58
C LYS A 91 -1.84 1.56 -15.61
N ARG A 92 -3.10 1.88 -15.30
CA ARG A 92 -4.23 1.69 -16.23
C ARG A 92 -4.03 2.47 -17.53
N ILE A 93 -3.64 3.75 -17.45
CA ILE A 93 -3.38 4.57 -18.63
C ILE A 93 -2.24 3.97 -19.48
N SER A 94 -1.14 3.57 -18.83
CA SER A 94 -0.02 2.92 -19.51
C SER A 94 -0.44 1.63 -20.21
N ASP A 95 -1.25 0.81 -19.56
CA ASP A 95 -1.70 -0.46 -20.10
C ASP A 95 -2.65 -0.22 -21.29
N LYS A 96 -3.64 0.68 -21.18
CA LYS A 96 -4.53 1.05 -22.30
C LYS A 96 -3.76 1.63 -23.49
N ASN A 97 -2.75 2.47 -23.25
CA ASN A 97 -1.88 3.00 -24.30
C ASN A 97 -1.07 1.89 -24.99
N LYS A 98 -0.58 0.91 -24.22
CA LYS A 98 0.13 -0.25 -24.75
C LYS A 98 -0.80 -1.11 -25.61
N GLU A 99 -2.01 -1.42 -25.13
CA GLU A 99 -3.01 -2.17 -25.89
C GLU A 99 -3.37 -1.44 -27.20
N ALA A 100 -3.63 -0.14 -27.14
CA ALA A 100 -3.90 0.67 -28.32
C ALA A 100 -2.72 0.70 -29.31
N PHE A 101 -1.47 0.67 -28.82
CA PHE A 101 -0.29 0.59 -29.67
C PHE A 101 -0.16 -0.78 -30.34
N LEU A 102 -0.40 -1.87 -29.61
CA LEU A 102 -0.32 -3.23 -30.14
C LEU A 102 -1.42 -3.50 -31.18
N ASN A 103 -2.64 -3.02 -30.93
CA ASN A 103 -3.79 -3.18 -31.83
C ASN A 103 -3.74 -2.29 -33.09
N ARG A 104 -2.74 -1.41 -33.23
CA ARG A 104 -2.53 -0.57 -34.43
C ARG A 104 -1.56 -1.19 -35.45
N LYS A 105 -0.93 -2.33 -35.12
CA LYS A 105 -0.05 -3.03 -36.06
C LYS A 105 -0.87 -3.98 -36.94
N ASP A 106 -1.62 -3.42 -37.88
CA ASP A 106 -2.16 -4.11 -39.06
C ASP A 106 -2.06 -3.19 -40.29
#